data_AF-R7H7D2-F1
#
_entry.id   AF-R7H7D2-F1
#
_cell.length_a   1.000
_cell.length_b   1.000
_cell.length_c   1.000
_cell.angle_alpha   90.00
_cell.angle_beta   90.00
_cell.angle_gamma   90.00
#
_symmetry.space_group_name_H-M   'P 1'
#
loop_
_entity.id
_entity.type
_entity.pdbx_description
1 polymer ?
#
loop_
_entity_poly.entity_id
_entity_poly.type
_entity_poly.pdbx_seq_one_letter_code
_entity_poly.pdbx_strand_id
1 'polypeptide(L)'
;MNKELPDTIADNISSIGDVEVVDNAPDLVHVFGKWSGTTATTMKGYTHKGIPVVFTSANGLVDVLPPHSLMLAPTVFHCCGPAEAGLIKKLLPKASVKVIANEQFTLTTDRTTMLRQFNDLYAKVYNEHEAKVMSEINNKVRTLNISDHAINEICSQLLYLQYAFRRETIRHKLLDNLSDTLINSNYDEEAMRQALDTLKISPFTASVMALLESNSHLTEGFMPIAASDDKTTKQMQKHII
;
A
#
# COMPACT_ATOMS: atom_id res chain seq x y z
N MET A 1 -25.23 16.68 6.78
CA MET A 1 -23.89 16.14 6.48
C MET A 1 -24.12 15.04 5.46
N ASN A 2 -23.58 15.14 4.24
CA ASN A 2 -23.74 14.17 3.15
C ASN A 2 -23.20 12.79 3.56
N LYS A 3 -24.00 12.04 4.32
CA LYS A 3 -23.73 10.64 4.69
C LYS A 3 -24.03 9.67 3.54
N GLU A 4 -24.78 10.12 2.54
CA GLU A 4 -25.34 9.19 1.57
C GLU A 4 -24.32 8.57 0.61
N LEU A 5 -23.28 9.27 0.14
CA LEU A 5 -22.30 8.69 -0.78
C LEU A 5 -21.32 7.70 -0.11
N PRO A 6 -20.67 8.04 1.03
CA PRO A 6 -19.81 7.09 1.74
C PRO A 6 -20.57 5.83 2.14
N ASP A 7 -21.77 5.99 2.70
CA ASP A 7 -22.61 4.86 3.14
C ASP A 7 -23.06 4.02 1.93
N THR A 8 -23.49 4.64 0.83
CA THR A 8 -23.86 3.91 -0.40
C THR A 8 -22.70 3.09 -0.95
N ILE A 9 -21.48 3.65 -0.96
CA ILE A 9 -20.29 2.90 -1.41
C ILE A 9 -20.01 1.77 -0.43
N ALA A 10 -19.92 2.05 0.87
CA ALA A 10 -19.57 1.06 1.88
C ALA A 10 -20.52 -0.14 1.88
N ASP A 11 -21.82 0.11 1.78
CA ASP A 11 -22.85 -0.92 1.87
C ASP A 11 -22.97 -1.77 0.59
N ASN A 12 -22.51 -1.27 -0.56
CA ASN A 12 -22.82 -1.90 -1.86
C ASN A 12 -21.59 -2.25 -2.71
N ILE A 13 -20.40 -1.72 -2.44
CA ILE A 13 -19.23 -1.89 -3.34
C ILE A 13 -18.83 -3.36 -3.53
N SER A 14 -18.97 -4.18 -2.49
CA SER A 14 -18.63 -5.61 -2.51
C SER A 14 -19.60 -6.45 -3.34
N SER A 15 -20.77 -5.90 -3.69
CA SER A 15 -21.72 -6.58 -4.60
C SER A 15 -21.35 -6.41 -6.08
N ILE A 16 -20.41 -5.50 -6.41
CA ILE A 16 -20.11 -5.09 -7.79
C ILE A 16 -18.78 -5.66 -8.30
N GLY A 17 -17.86 -6.04 -7.41
CA GLY A 17 -16.57 -6.62 -7.80
C GLY A 17 -15.71 -6.96 -6.58
N ASP A 18 -14.39 -7.06 -6.79
CA ASP A 18 -13.46 -7.67 -5.84
C ASP A 18 -12.99 -6.73 -4.70
N VAL A 19 -13.80 -5.71 -4.37
CA VAL A 19 -13.47 -4.74 -3.31
C VAL A 19 -14.31 -5.05 -2.07
N GLU A 20 -13.62 -5.27 -0.96
CA GLU A 20 -14.23 -5.46 0.36
C GLU A 20 -13.97 -4.26 1.25
N VAL A 21 -14.95 -3.90 2.08
CA VAL A 21 -14.79 -2.90 3.13
C VAL A 21 -14.33 -3.60 4.39
N VAL A 22 -13.17 -3.18 4.91
CA VAL A 22 -12.53 -3.79 6.08
C VAL A 22 -12.29 -2.76 7.18
N ASP A 23 -12.41 -3.20 8.43
CA ASP A 23 -12.15 -2.34 9.60
C ASP A 23 -10.64 -2.18 9.86
N ASN A 24 -9.83 -3.17 9.49
CA ASN A 24 -8.40 -3.24 9.78
C ASN A 24 -7.61 -3.73 8.55
N ALA A 25 -6.30 -3.44 8.54
CA ALA A 25 -5.37 -3.90 7.51
C ALA A 25 -5.75 -3.57 6.04
N PRO A 26 -6.20 -2.33 5.72
CA PRO A 26 -6.66 -2.02 4.37
C PRO A 26 -5.51 -1.99 3.35
N ASP A 27 -5.83 -2.42 2.12
CA ASP A 27 -4.98 -2.27 0.94
C ASP A 27 -5.05 -0.87 0.31
N LEU A 28 -6.17 -0.17 0.53
CA LEU A 28 -6.41 1.19 0.07
C LEU A 28 -7.36 1.88 1.05
N VAL A 29 -7.21 3.19 1.25
CA VAL A 29 -8.13 3.97 2.08
C VAL A 29 -8.81 5.06 1.26
N HIS A 30 -10.13 5.17 1.40
CA HIS A 30 -10.91 6.27 0.86
C HIS A 30 -11.36 7.22 1.98
N VAL A 31 -10.83 8.43 1.97
CA VAL A 31 -11.17 9.48 2.95
C VAL A 31 -12.21 10.42 2.37
N PHE A 32 -13.33 10.57 3.08
CA PHE A 32 -14.38 11.54 2.77
C PHE A 32 -14.38 12.66 3.81
N GLY A 33 -14.58 13.90 3.35
CA GLY A 33 -14.81 15.02 4.26
C GLY A 33 -14.27 16.32 3.73
N LYS A 34 -14.29 17.36 4.55
CA LYS A 34 -13.65 18.64 4.21
C LYS A 34 -12.14 18.49 4.30
N TRP A 35 -11.42 19.24 3.47
CA TRP A 35 -10.00 19.38 3.66
C TRP A 35 -9.72 20.15 4.96
N SER A 36 -8.95 19.56 5.86
CA SER A 36 -8.60 20.13 7.16
C SER A 36 -7.23 19.62 7.61
N GLY A 37 -6.63 20.26 8.62
CA GLY A 37 -5.39 19.76 9.23
C GLY A 37 -5.52 18.34 9.80
N THR A 38 -6.71 17.99 10.30
CA THR A 38 -7.04 16.63 10.76
C THR A 38 -7.03 15.65 9.60
N THR A 39 -7.76 15.95 8.52
CA THR A 39 -7.82 15.12 7.31
C THR A 39 -6.42 14.92 6.72
N ALA A 40 -5.62 15.97 6.64
CA ALA A 40 -4.24 15.92 6.15
C ALA A 40 -3.35 15.02 7.03
N THR A 41 -3.47 15.13 8.36
CA THR A 41 -2.76 14.27 9.30
C THR A 41 -3.16 12.80 9.13
N THR A 42 -4.45 12.51 8.99
CA THR A 42 -4.95 11.14 8.75
C THR A 42 -4.39 10.56 7.45
N MET A 43 -4.47 11.30 6.33
CA MET A 43 -3.90 10.84 5.06
C MET A 43 -2.37 10.66 5.15
N LYS A 44 -1.68 11.53 5.87
CA LYS A 44 -0.24 11.39 6.15
C LYS A 44 0.07 10.09 6.89
N GLY A 45 -0.77 9.71 7.85
CA GLY A 45 -0.63 8.44 8.58
C GLY A 45 -0.64 7.23 7.65
N TYR A 46 -1.64 7.14 6.78
CA TYR A 46 -1.75 6.03 5.81
C TYR A 46 -0.64 6.05 4.76
N THR A 47 -0.34 7.22 4.20
CA THR A 47 0.74 7.34 3.20
C THR A 47 2.12 7.02 3.79
N HIS A 48 2.37 7.33 5.07
CA HIS A 48 3.60 6.94 5.75
C HIS A 48 3.71 5.42 5.93
N LYS A 49 2.58 4.73 6.15
CA LYS A 49 2.51 3.27 6.13
C LYS A 49 2.72 2.69 4.72
N GLY A 50 2.59 3.50 3.68
CA GLY A 50 2.63 3.05 2.29
C GLY A 50 1.27 2.55 1.80
N ILE A 51 0.17 3.04 2.36
CA ILE A 51 -1.19 2.71 1.91
C ILE A 51 -1.66 3.83 0.96
N PRO A 52 -2.10 3.52 -0.27
CA PRO A 52 -2.62 4.52 -1.19
C PRO A 52 -3.94 5.10 -0.68
N VAL A 53 -4.15 6.39 -0.95
CA VAL A 53 -5.29 7.16 -0.44
C VAL A 53 -6.07 7.79 -1.59
N VAL A 54 -7.38 7.52 -1.63
CA VAL A 54 -8.36 8.27 -2.42
C VAL A 54 -9.01 9.31 -1.51
N PHE A 55 -9.17 10.54 -1.96
CA PHE A 55 -9.82 11.60 -1.19
C PHE A 55 -11.00 12.21 -1.94
N THR A 56 -12.16 12.29 -1.28
CA THR A 56 -13.35 13.00 -1.75
C THR A 56 -13.66 14.18 -0.85
N SER A 57 -13.67 15.40 -1.41
CA SER A 57 -14.05 16.59 -0.66
C SER A 57 -15.57 16.68 -0.50
N ALA A 58 -16.07 16.60 0.74
CA ALA A 58 -17.47 16.91 1.04
C ALA A 58 -17.65 18.44 1.08
N ASN A 59 -18.43 18.99 0.15
CA ASN A 59 -18.74 20.43 -0.05
C ASN A 59 -17.73 21.25 -0.88
N GLY A 60 -16.99 20.59 -1.79
CA GLY A 60 -16.08 21.28 -2.71
C GLY A 60 -14.85 21.90 -2.02
N LEU A 61 -13.92 22.42 -2.81
CA LEU A 61 -12.71 23.11 -2.33
C LEU A 61 -12.98 24.57 -1.90
N VAL A 62 -14.18 24.85 -1.38
CA VAL A 62 -14.75 26.21 -1.26
C VAL A 62 -13.97 27.07 -0.25
N ASP A 63 -13.32 26.46 0.74
CA ASP A 63 -12.42 27.15 1.65
C ASP A 63 -11.00 27.07 1.09
N VAL A 64 -10.52 28.21 0.57
CA VAL A 64 -9.21 28.39 -0.09
C VAL A 64 -8.10 27.72 0.71
N LEU A 65 -7.55 26.65 0.15
CA LEU A 65 -6.48 25.90 0.79
C LEU A 65 -5.19 26.73 0.79
N PRO A 66 -4.58 26.99 1.96
CA PRO A 66 -3.26 27.59 1.98
C PRO A 66 -2.28 26.64 1.24
N PRO A 67 -1.44 27.15 0.32
CA PRO A 67 -0.64 26.34 -0.61
C PRO A 67 0.22 25.25 0.05
N HIS A 68 0.66 25.47 1.29
CA HIS A 68 1.53 24.55 2.03
C HIS A 68 0.77 23.32 2.56
N SER A 69 -0.54 23.41 2.76
CA SER A 69 -1.36 22.28 3.22
C SER A 69 -1.57 21.23 2.12
N LEU A 70 -1.49 21.63 0.84
CA LEU A 70 -1.66 20.76 -0.32
C LEU A 70 -0.47 19.84 -0.62
N MET A 71 0.64 19.95 0.11
CA MET A 71 1.83 19.11 -0.08
C MET A 71 1.66 17.67 0.42
N LEU A 72 0.60 17.39 1.18
CA LEU A 72 0.20 16.04 1.61
C LEU A 72 -0.89 15.50 0.67
N ALA A 73 -0.58 15.49 -0.63
CA ALA A 73 -1.56 15.11 -1.63
C ALA A 73 -1.93 13.62 -1.48
N PRO A 74 -3.23 13.27 -1.55
CA PRO A 74 -3.67 11.89 -1.71
C PRO A 74 -3.10 11.31 -3.01
N THR A 75 -3.12 9.98 -3.11
CA THR A 75 -2.76 9.29 -4.35
C THR A 75 -3.66 9.72 -5.49
N VAL A 76 -4.97 9.82 -5.22
CA VAL A 76 -5.97 10.32 -6.18
C VAL A 76 -7.02 11.20 -5.48
N PHE A 77 -7.36 12.31 -6.12
CA PHE A 77 -8.55 13.09 -5.78
C PHE A 77 -9.76 12.57 -6.54
N HIS A 78 -10.84 12.29 -5.84
CA HIS A 78 -12.15 12.04 -6.42
C HIS A 78 -13.01 13.32 -6.35
N CYS A 79 -13.64 13.66 -7.46
CA CYS A 79 -14.56 14.79 -7.61
C CYS A 79 -15.92 14.32 -8.11
N CYS A 80 -17.01 14.92 -7.60
CA CYS A 80 -18.36 14.58 -8.05
C CYS A 80 -18.71 15.23 -9.40
N GLY A 81 -17.91 16.19 -9.86
CA GLY A 81 -18.12 16.86 -11.14
C GLY A 81 -16.87 17.53 -11.74
N PRO A 82 -16.95 17.92 -13.02
CA PRO A 82 -15.81 18.50 -13.75
C PRO A 82 -15.38 19.87 -13.24
N ALA A 83 -16.29 20.67 -12.69
CA ALA A 83 -15.96 21.98 -12.12
C ALA A 83 -14.98 21.85 -10.94
N GLU A 84 -15.23 20.91 -10.03
CA GLU A 84 -14.35 20.61 -8.89
C GLU A 84 -12.99 20.08 -9.37
N ALA A 85 -12.98 19.19 -10.36
CA ALA A 85 -11.74 18.68 -10.95
C ALA A 85 -10.90 19.79 -11.58
N GLY A 86 -11.54 20.75 -12.26
CA GLY A 86 -10.88 21.93 -12.83
C GLY A 86 -10.21 22.80 -11.75
N LEU A 87 -10.87 22.98 -10.61
CA LEU A 87 -10.29 23.70 -9.46
C LEU A 87 -9.06 22.98 -8.88
N ILE A 88 -9.15 21.65 -8.66
CA ILE A 88 -7.99 20.87 -8.19
C ILE A 88 -6.84 20.97 -9.17
N LYS A 89 -7.08 20.80 -10.47
CA LYS A 89 -6.04 20.88 -11.50
C LYS A 89 -5.42 22.27 -11.63
N LYS A 90 -6.19 23.34 -11.40
CA LYS A 90 -5.66 24.71 -11.37
C LYS A 90 -4.70 24.91 -10.19
N LEU A 91 -5.03 24.36 -9.02
CA LEU A 91 -4.21 24.48 -7.81
C LEU A 91 -3.01 23.50 -7.81
N LEU A 92 -3.23 22.28 -8.31
CA LEU A 92 -2.28 21.18 -8.36
C LEU A 92 -2.28 20.55 -9.77
N PRO A 93 -1.53 21.12 -10.73
CA PRO A 93 -1.54 20.66 -12.13
C PRO A 93 -1.18 19.17 -12.29
N LYS A 94 -0.28 18.67 -11.44
CA LYS A 94 0.20 17.28 -11.45
C LYS A 94 -0.66 16.31 -10.64
N ALA A 95 -1.68 16.77 -9.92
CA ALA A 95 -2.51 15.88 -9.11
C ALA A 95 -3.24 14.85 -9.98
N SER A 96 -3.33 13.60 -9.52
CA SER A 96 -4.23 12.62 -10.13
C SER A 96 -5.66 12.95 -9.69
N VAL A 97 -6.56 13.12 -10.66
CA VAL A 97 -7.96 13.49 -10.41
C VAL A 97 -8.87 12.58 -11.20
N LYS A 98 -9.88 12.02 -10.54
CA LYS A 98 -10.94 11.22 -11.14
C LYS A 98 -12.29 11.87 -10.86
N VAL A 99 -13.11 12.00 -11.90
CA VAL A 99 -14.51 12.43 -11.75
C VAL A 99 -15.41 11.20 -11.79
N ILE A 100 -16.22 11.02 -10.75
CA ILE A 100 -17.32 10.04 -10.72
C ILE A 100 -18.55 10.79 -10.23
N ALA A 101 -19.60 10.78 -11.03
CA ALA A 101 -20.81 11.50 -10.68
C ALA A 101 -21.54 10.76 -9.55
N ASN A 102 -22.16 11.51 -8.62
CA ASN A 102 -22.98 10.92 -7.58
C ASN A 102 -24.42 10.78 -8.09
N GLU A 103 -24.92 9.54 -8.16
CA GLU A 103 -26.27 9.21 -8.63
C GLU A 103 -27.40 9.99 -7.92
N GLN A 104 -27.20 10.39 -6.67
CA GLN A 104 -28.22 11.11 -5.90
C GLN A 104 -28.36 12.58 -6.30
N PHE A 105 -27.32 13.16 -6.90
CA PHE A 105 -27.28 14.58 -7.25
C PHE A 105 -27.30 14.83 -8.75
N THR A 106 -27.29 13.77 -9.56
CA THR A 106 -27.30 13.88 -11.02
C THR A 106 -28.17 12.82 -11.68
N LEU A 107 -28.84 13.19 -12.77
CA LEU A 107 -29.54 12.26 -13.65
C LEU A 107 -28.60 11.60 -14.68
N THR A 108 -27.30 11.89 -14.63
CA THR A 108 -26.31 11.43 -15.62
C THR A 108 -25.68 10.08 -15.29
N THR A 109 -26.00 9.48 -14.14
CA THR A 109 -25.53 8.14 -13.76
C THR A 109 -26.53 7.45 -12.84
N ASP A 110 -26.58 6.12 -12.89
CA ASP A 110 -27.26 5.27 -11.91
C ASP A 110 -26.27 4.68 -10.88
N ARG A 111 -26.81 4.08 -9.81
CA ARG A 111 -26.05 3.44 -8.72
C ARG A 111 -25.03 2.44 -9.21
N THR A 112 -25.46 1.54 -10.08
CA THR A 112 -24.66 0.41 -10.53
C THR A 112 -23.47 0.92 -11.34
N THR A 113 -23.72 1.89 -12.21
CA THR A 113 -22.68 2.57 -12.98
C THR A 113 -21.72 3.33 -12.07
N MET A 114 -22.21 4.09 -11.09
CA MET A 114 -21.38 4.81 -10.13
C MET A 114 -20.49 3.86 -9.32
N LEU A 115 -21.06 2.79 -8.75
CA LEU A 115 -20.32 1.81 -7.95
C LEU A 115 -19.28 1.07 -8.79
N ARG A 116 -19.58 0.72 -10.05
CA ARG A 116 -18.60 0.12 -10.95
C ARG A 116 -17.42 1.06 -11.20
N GLN A 117 -17.69 2.35 -11.41
CA GLN A 117 -16.63 3.35 -11.56
C GLN A 117 -15.76 3.50 -10.31
N PHE A 118 -16.34 3.37 -9.10
CA PHE A 118 -15.57 3.35 -7.86
C PHE A 118 -14.74 2.07 -7.71
N ASN A 119 -15.31 0.92 -8.04
CA ASN A 119 -14.59 -0.36 -8.03
C ASN A 119 -13.37 -0.30 -8.97
N ASP A 120 -13.57 0.15 -10.22
CA ASP A 120 -12.52 0.37 -11.20
C ASP A 120 -11.46 1.36 -10.69
N LEU A 121 -11.88 2.44 -10.03
CA LEU A 121 -10.97 3.42 -9.43
C LEU A 121 -10.12 2.78 -8.34
N TYR A 122 -10.71 2.03 -7.41
CA TYR A 122 -9.98 1.41 -6.30
C TYR A 122 -9.00 0.35 -6.80
N ALA A 123 -9.46 -0.53 -7.69
CA ALA A 123 -8.61 -1.54 -8.31
C ALA A 123 -7.44 -0.90 -9.05
N LYS A 124 -7.69 0.15 -9.85
CA LYS A 124 -6.64 0.89 -10.56
C LYS A 124 -5.63 1.50 -9.59
N VAL A 125 -6.09 2.22 -8.56
CA VAL A 125 -5.20 2.91 -7.62
C VAL A 125 -4.34 1.91 -6.85
N TYR A 126 -4.92 0.79 -6.41
CA TYR A 126 -4.18 -0.28 -5.77
C TYR A 126 -3.13 -0.89 -6.71
N ASN A 127 -3.53 -1.30 -7.92
CA ASN A 127 -2.63 -1.96 -8.87
C ASN A 127 -1.48 -1.05 -9.33
N GLU A 128 -1.74 0.22 -9.59
CA GLU A 128 -0.70 1.20 -9.94
C GLU A 128 0.26 1.44 -8.75
N HIS A 129 -0.26 1.43 -7.52
CA HIS A 129 0.55 1.56 -6.32
C HIS A 129 1.47 0.34 -6.13
N GLU A 130 0.92 -0.87 -6.20
CA GLU A 130 1.70 -2.11 -6.07
C GLU A 130 2.77 -2.23 -7.16
N ALA A 131 2.43 -1.89 -8.41
CA ALA A 131 3.41 -1.87 -9.51
C ALA A 131 4.55 -0.88 -9.23
N LYS A 132 4.24 0.29 -8.65
CA LYS A 132 5.25 1.28 -8.26
C LYS A 132 6.15 0.75 -7.15
N VAL A 133 5.58 0.15 -6.09
CA VAL A 133 6.35 -0.44 -4.99
C VAL A 133 7.31 -1.51 -5.51
N MET A 134 6.81 -2.42 -6.36
CA MET A 134 7.65 -3.46 -6.95
C MET A 134 8.74 -2.89 -7.85
N SER A 135 8.44 -1.84 -8.63
CA SER A 135 9.45 -1.14 -9.43
C SER A 135 10.55 -0.52 -8.56
N GLU A 136 10.18 0.12 -7.44
CA GLU A 136 11.15 0.69 -6.50
C GLU A 136 12.03 -0.37 -5.84
N ILE A 137 11.45 -1.51 -5.43
CA ILE A 137 12.18 -2.66 -4.89
C ILE A 137 13.16 -3.20 -5.94
N ASN A 138 12.69 -3.47 -7.15
CA ASN A 138 13.52 -3.97 -8.24
C ASN A 138 14.66 -3.01 -8.57
N ASN A 139 14.41 -1.70 -8.54
CA ASN A 139 15.46 -0.71 -8.74
C ASN A 139 16.50 -0.73 -7.62
N LYS A 140 16.09 -0.89 -6.36
CA LYS A 140 17.03 -1.07 -5.23
C LYS A 140 17.87 -2.33 -5.40
N VAL A 141 17.26 -3.46 -5.72
CA VAL A 141 17.98 -4.73 -5.91
C VAL A 141 18.97 -4.65 -7.08
N ARG A 142 18.60 -3.98 -8.18
CA ARG A 142 19.52 -3.73 -9.31
C ARG A 142 20.78 -2.95 -8.93
N THR A 143 20.73 -2.12 -7.88
CA THR A 143 21.93 -1.38 -7.43
C THR A 143 23.01 -2.28 -6.83
N LEU A 144 22.65 -3.52 -6.45
CA LEU A 144 23.60 -4.50 -5.93
C LEU A 144 24.54 -5.04 -7.01
N ASN A 145 24.13 -4.98 -8.28
CA ASN A 145 24.91 -5.50 -9.42
C ASN A 145 25.35 -6.98 -9.25
N ILE A 146 24.48 -7.79 -8.62
CA ILE A 146 24.70 -9.23 -8.40
C ILE A 146 24.05 -10.01 -9.54
N SER A 147 24.79 -10.93 -10.16
CA SER A 147 24.28 -11.79 -11.25
C SER A 147 23.46 -12.98 -10.75
N ASP A 148 23.60 -13.34 -9.47
CA ASP A 148 22.85 -14.42 -8.84
C ASP A 148 21.35 -14.04 -8.75
N HIS A 149 20.53 -14.78 -9.47
CA HIS A 149 19.08 -14.55 -9.50
C HIS A 149 18.40 -14.89 -8.17
N ALA A 150 18.89 -15.90 -7.43
CA ALA A 150 18.31 -16.28 -6.14
C ALA A 150 18.54 -15.18 -5.10
N ILE A 151 19.74 -14.60 -5.04
CA ILE A 151 20.03 -13.47 -4.15
C ILE A 151 19.11 -12.29 -4.46
N ASN A 152 18.95 -11.94 -5.74
CA ASN A 152 18.07 -10.85 -6.16
C ASN A 152 16.60 -11.12 -5.81
N GLU A 153 16.13 -12.36 -5.96
CA GLU A 153 14.78 -12.76 -5.62
C GLU A 153 14.54 -12.69 -4.11
N ILE A 154 15.41 -13.30 -3.30
CA ILE A 154 15.31 -13.29 -1.84
C ILE A 154 15.34 -11.85 -1.31
N CYS A 155 16.25 -11.01 -1.82
CA CYS A 155 16.30 -9.59 -1.46
C CYS A 155 15.00 -8.84 -1.82
N SER A 156 14.41 -9.15 -2.99
CA SER A 156 13.15 -8.54 -3.42
C SER A 156 12.00 -8.95 -2.48
N GLN A 157 11.92 -10.23 -2.13
CA GLN A 157 10.91 -10.75 -1.20
C GLN A 157 11.06 -10.15 0.20
N LEU A 158 12.29 -10.04 0.73
CA LEU A 158 12.57 -9.41 2.01
C LEU A 158 12.20 -7.92 2.03
N LEU A 159 12.52 -7.18 0.97
CA LEU A 159 12.14 -5.77 0.84
C LEU A 159 10.62 -5.59 0.74
N TYR A 160 9.93 -6.49 0.04
CA TYR A 160 8.47 -6.47 -0.01
C TYR A 160 7.85 -6.83 1.35
N LEU A 161 8.43 -7.79 2.07
CA LEU A 161 8.01 -8.13 3.42
C LEU A 161 8.21 -6.95 4.39
N GLN A 162 9.29 -6.20 4.25
CA GLN A 162 9.51 -4.96 5.02
C GLN A 162 8.46 -3.89 4.70
N TYR A 163 8.06 -3.76 3.43
CA TYR A 163 6.94 -2.91 3.02
C TYR A 163 5.61 -3.37 3.64
N ALA A 164 5.31 -4.67 3.57
CA ALA A 164 4.12 -5.28 4.15
C ALA A 164 4.06 -5.09 5.68
N PHE A 165 5.19 -5.26 6.37
CA PHE A 165 5.31 -5.00 7.80
C PHE A 165 5.04 -3.52 8.16
N ARG A 166 5.56 -2.57 7.37
CA ARG A 166 5.27 -1.14 7.56
C ARG A 166 3.78 -0.81 7.37
N ARG A 167 3.10 -1.57 6.51
CA ARG A 167 1.65 -1.51 6.31
C ARG A 167 0.85 -2.20 7.42
N GLU A 168 1.53 -2.83 8.38
CA GLU A 168 0.93 -3.58 9.49
C GLU A 168 0.11 -4.80 9.02
N THR A 169 0.45 -5.34 7.84
CA THR A 169 -0.23 -6.48 7.23
C THR A 169 0.79 -7.38 6.53
N ILE A 170 1.01 -8.58 7.05
CA ILE A 170 1.89 -9.61 6.49
C ILE A 170 1.03 -10.81 6.11
N ARG A 171 0.82 -11.05 4.82
CA ARG A 171 0.08 -12.24 4.37
C ARG A 171 0.96 -13.48 4.55
N HIS A 172 0.42 -14.57 5.09
CA HIS A 172 1.13 -15.85 5.26
C HIS A 172 1.90 -16.30 4.00
N LYS A 173 1.27 -16.15 2.82
CA LYS A 173 1.88 -16.50 1.53
C LYS A 173 3.24 -15.84 1.26
N LEU A 174 3.49 -14.64 1.80
CA LEU A 174 4.80 -13.97 1.64
C LEU A 174 5.90 -14.69 2.42
N LEU A 175 5.56 -15.22 3.60
CA LEU A 175 6.48 -15.98 4.44
C LEU A 175 6.73 -17.36 3.83
N ASP A 176 5.67 -18.02 3.33
CA ASP A 176 5.77 -19.32 2.68
C ASP A 176 6.67 -19.24 1.44
N ASN A 177 6.42 -18.26 0.55
CA ASN A 177 7.24 -18.04 -0.64
C ASN A 177 8.71 -17.80 -0.27
N LEU A 178 8.99 -17.00 0.76
CA LEU A 178 10.36 -16.72 1.19
C LEU A 178 11.03 -17.97 1.75
N SER A 179 10.32 -18.73 2.58
CA SER A 179 10.81 -20.00 3.12
C SER A 179 11.13 -20.98 1.99
N ASP A 180 10.24 -21.11 1.01
CA ASP A 180 10.43 -21.98 -0.14
C ASP A 180 11.62 -21.55 -1.00
N THR A 181 11.76 -20.25 -1.28
CA THR A 181 12.90 -19.74 -2.04
C THR A 181 14.21 -19.98 -1.29
N LEU A 182 14.25 -19.78 0.03
CA LEU A 182 15.45 -20.01 0.84
C LEU A 182 15.87 -21.49 0.87
N ILE A 183 14.91 -22.41 1.02
CA ILE A 183 15.17 -23.85 1.08
C ILE A 183 15.62 -24.40 -0.27
N ASN A 184 15.00 -23.92 -1.36
CA ASN A 184 15.18 -24.51 -2.69
C ASN A 184 16.23 -23.79 -3.56
N SER A 185 16.88 -22.73 -3.06
CA SER A 185 17.90 -21.99 -3.81
C SER A 185 19.30 -22.27 -3.30
N ASN A 186 20.24 -22.45 -4.21
CA ASN A 186 21.66 -22.50 -3.90
C ASN A 186 22.28 -21.12 -4.23
N TYR A 187 22.48 -20.30 -3.20
CA TYR A 187 23.05 -18.96 -3.32
C TYR A 187 24.36 -18.86 -2.51
N ASP A 188 25.25 -17.95 -2.91
CA ASP A 188 26.46 -17.66 -2.16
C ASP A 188 26.11 -16.89 -0.87
N GLU A 189 26.34 -17.50 0.29
CA GLU A 189 26.03 -16.91 1.60
C GLU A 189 26.78 -15.61 1.88
N GLU A 190 28.02 -15.49 1.42
CA GLU A 190 28.85 -14.30 1.64
C GLU A 190 28.34 -13.14 0.77
N ALA A 191 28.05 -13.42 -0.51
CA ALA A 191 27.42 -12.45 -1.40
C ALA A 191 26.03 -12.03 -0.89
N MET A 192 25.27 -12.96 -0.31
CA MET A 192 23.98 -12.67 0.30
C MET A 192 24.11 -11.76 1.53
N ARG A 193 25.08 -12.01 2.42
CA ARG A 193 25.37 -11.12 3.56
C ARG A 193 25.72 -9.71 3.11
N GLN A 194 26.60 -9.59 2.11
CA GLN A 194 26.98 -8.29 1.54
C GLN A 194 25.79 -7.56 0.90
N ALA A 195 24.88 -8.29 0.24
CA ALA A 195 23.66 -7.74 -0.32
C ALA A 195 22.75 -7.15 0.78
N LEU A 196 22.52 -7.92 1.85
CA LEU A 196 21.70 -7.49 2.99
C LEU A 196 22.26 -6.25 3.69
N ASP A 197 23.59 -6.19 3.86
CA ASP A 197 24.28 -5.04 4.46
C ASP A 197 24.20 -3.81 3.56
N THR A 198 24.38 -3.98 2.25
CA THR A 198 24.24 -2.90 1.26
C THR A 198 22.83 -2.33 1.23
N LEU A 199 21.82 -3.20 1.30
CA LEU A 199 20.41 -2.81 1.41
C LEU A 199 20.02 -2.27 2.79
N LYS A 200 20.89 -2.44 3.80
CA LYS A 200 20.68 -2.08 5.21
C LYS A 200 19.45 -2.74 5.82
N ILE A 201 19.22 -4.01 5.47
CA ILE A 201 18.09 -4.79 5.97
C ILE A 201 18.49 -5.96 6.86
N SER A 202 19.78 -6.18 7.12
CA SER A 202 20.28 -7.30 7.93
C SER A 202 19.57 -7.46 9.29
N PRO A 203 19.35 -6.40 10.09
CA PRO A 203 18.62 -6.54 11.35
C PRO A 203 17.17 -6.99 11.16
N PHE A 204 16.49 -6.47 10.14
CA PHE A 204 15.13 -6.87 9.81
C PHE A 204 15.08 -8.32 9.33
N THR A 205 16.02 -8.72 8.47
CA THR A 205 16.14 -10.09 7.98
C THR A 205 16.36 -11.07 9.13
N ALA A 206 17.14 -10.72 10.15
CA ALA A 206 17.38 -11.60 11.30
C ALA A 206 16.09 -11.87 12.09
N SER A 207 15.25 -10.84 12.27
CA SER A 207 13.93 -10.99 12.87
C SER A 207 12.98 -11.82 12.00
N VAL A 208 13.06 -11.70 10.66
CA VAL A 208 12.29 -12.53 9.73
C VAL A 208 12.74 -13.98 9.81
N MET A 209 14.04 -14.26 9.93
CA MET A 209 14.54 -15.63 10.08
C MET A 209 14.01 -16.29 11.35
N ALA A 210 13.97 -15.57 12.49
CA ALA A 210 13.34 -16.05 13.71
C ALA A 210 11.83 -16.32 13.53
N LEU A 211 11.16 -15.49 12.74
CA LEU A 211 9.75 -15.68 12.42
C LEU A 211 9.53 -16.94 11.56
N LEU A 212 10.38 -17.19 10.57
CA LEU A 212 10.28 -18.38 9.72
C LEU A 212 10.67 -19.65 10.49
N GLU A 213 11.72 -19.61 11.31
CA GLU A 213 12.13 -20.73 12.16
C GLU A 213 10.99 -21.23 13.06
N SER A 214 10.19 -20.31 13.59
CA SER A 214 9.07 -20.65 14.48
C SER A 214 7.79 -21.08 13.76
N ASN A 215 7.64 -20.78 12.47
CA ASN A 215 6.39 -20.98 11.73
C ASN A 215 6.52 -21.82 10.44
N SER A 216 7.73 -22.21 10.04
CA SER A 216 8.00 -23.03 8.86
C SER A 216 9.01 -24.13 9.16
N HIS A 217 9.39 -24.90 8.12
CA HIS A 217 10.43 -25.93 8.21
C HIS A 217 11.85 -25.37 7.96
N LEU A 218 12.03 -24.04 7.99
CA LEU A 218 13.31 -23.39 7.76
C LEU A 218 14.26 -23.64 8.94
N THR A 219 15.27 -24.48 8.73
CA THR A 219 16.36 -24.70 9.71
C THR A 219 17.52 -23.74 9.47
N GLU A 220 18.37 -23.53 10.48
CA GLU A 220 19.53 -22.63 10.43
C GLU A 220 20.41 -22.80 9.18
N GLY A 221 20.59 -24.04 8.69
CA GLY A 221 21.38 -24.33 7.48
C GLY A 221 20.83 -23.79 6.15
N PHE A 222 19.62 -23.23 6.14
CA PHE A 222 19.01 -22.57 4.97
C PHE A 222 18.87 -21.05 5.16
N MET A 223 19.30 -20.53 6.32
CA MET A 223 19.17 -19.11 6.65
C MET A 223 20.40 -18.33 6.14
N PRO A 224 20.20 -17.17 5.48
CA PRO A 224 21.31 -16.36 5.01
C PRO A 224 22.08 -15.69 6.15
N ILE A 225 21.41 -15.48 7.29
CA ILE A 225 21.97 -14.90 8.52
C ILE A 225 21.30 -15.53 9.75
N ALA A 226 21.96 -15.44 10.91
CA ALA A 226 21.42 -15.95 12.16
C ALA A 226 20.10 -15.25 12.55
N ALA A 227 19.17 -16.04 13.07
CA ALA A 227 17.90 -15.58 13.59
C ALA A 227 18.07 -14.71 14.85
N SER A 228 17.20 -13.71 15.01
CA SER A 228 17.14 -12.87 16.21
C SER A 228 15.69 -12.70 16.66
N ASP A 229 15.26 -13.43 17.70
CA ASP A 229 13.93 -13.26 18.30
C ASP A 229 13.90 -12.01 19.19
N ASP A 230 13.61 -10.86 18.56
CA ASP A 230 13.60 -9.55 19.20
C ASP A 230 12.18 -8.96 19.29
N LYS A 231 12.10 -7.68 19.68
CA LYS A 231 10.82 -6.96 19.71
C LYS A 231 10.18 -6.87 18.32
N THR A 232 10.98 -6.79 17.26
CA THR A 232 10.51 -6.71 15.87
C THR A 232 9.82 -8.02 15.48
N THR A 233 10.40 -9.18 15.81
CA THR A 233 9.78 -10.50 15.59
C THR A 233 8.39 -10.59 16.25
N LYS A 234 8.28 -10.19 17.52
CA LYS A 234 7.01 -10.16 18.26
C LYS A 234 6.00 -9.16 17.70
N GLN A 235 6.46 -8.08 17.07
CA GLN A 235 5.57 -7.15 16.37
C GLN A 235 5.08 -7.74 15.05
N MET A 236 5.96 -8.34 14.26
CA MET A 236 5.59 -9.00 13.00
C MET A 236 4.51 -10.05 13.21
N GLN A 237 4.63 -10.89 14.25
CA GLN A 237 3.62 -11.91 14.60
C GLN A 237 2.19 -11.36 14.77
N LYS A 238 2.04 -10.12 15.23
CA LYS A 238 0.71 -9.48 15.42
C LYS A 238 0.06 -9.01 14.13
N HIS A 239 0.86 -8.88 13.07
CA HIS A 239 0.45 -8.35 11.78
C HIS A 239 0.27 -9.44 10.74
N ILE A 240 0.44 -10.72 11.12
CA ILE A 240 0.24 -11.85 10.22
C ILE A 240 -1.26 -12.09 10.05
N ILE A 241 -1.68 -12.21 8.79
CA ILE A 241 -3.06 -12.53 8.37
C ILE A 241 -3.09 -13.66 7.35
#